data_AF-A0A383RDR7-F1
#
_entry.id   AF-A0A383RDR7-F1
#
_cell.length_a   1.000
_cell.length_b   1.000
_cell.length_c   1.000
_cell.angle_alpha   90.00
_cell.angle_beta   90.00
_cell.angle_gamma   90.00
#
_symmetry.space_group_name_H-M   'P 1'
#
loop_
_entity.id
_entity.type
_entity.pdbx_description
1 polymer ?
#
loop_
_entity_poly.entity_id
_entity_poly.type
_entity_poly.pdbx_seq_one_letter_code
_entity_poly.pdbx_strand_id
1 'polypeptide(L)'
;MKKTGVLILAAAIGLGFSSNVHIPVAIAAESTPTILPINLAINGTVTASGENGSHEGKDKAFDRYIFSKWLTFSTPAWLQYEFTSAKIVNSYSITTAEDEPGRDPKSWVLKGSNDGIVWHDLDAQQNQSFTSRHQTKTYSFANTTAYKFVKFDNFANQYDDGGMLQLSEIKLFGNDAQTFSTIKPTVTASGENAPEDIKANLVDGSSNTKWLTWNNTAWLQFDFGEQVTIDGYALTSAKSYNNSPDADPRSWVLQGSNDSINWTDLDTKSDENFKLRHQRKHYLLTNNTNAYQYYRLNNIQNHSGYALQLSEVEFSRTNDMWHTENPIIEVQNLADYSLFDQALPNAEQEILTILRKANEIFYKSPAEMPIRVKKILVQIEDVPGAAWISGDNELKTLGISSQHLANFGANPNTLRDEIIGILYHELGHAYQYSNFDVEAVADSLRFEAGYHDRYRISPGGTWPSNGTANFIRWIEDTKHRGFIRALNAERIPYGMNDQQIQLWKESQFQLITGIDVNTLWSQYQQSLTNN
;
A
#
# COMPACT_ATOMS: atom_id res chain seq x y z
N MET A 1 -56.45 6.30 -47.39
CA MET A 1 -57.12 6.44 -46.09
C MET A 1 -57.43 5.05 -45.53
N LYS A 2 -57.02 4.81 -44.26
CA LYS A 2 -57.54 3.83 -43.26
C LYS A 2 -57.50 2.33 -43.64
N LYS A 3 -56.68 1.48 -43.01
CA LYS A 3 -56.61 0.96 -41.60
C LYS A 3 -57.43 -0.35 -41.36
N THR A 4 -56.67 -1.45 -41.22
CA THR A 4 -56.74 -2.57 -40.23
C THR A 4 -57.94 -3.51 -40.08
N GLY A 5 -57.64 -4.82 -40.00
CA GLY A 5 -58.39 -5.82 -39.21
C GLY A 5 -58.13 -7.32 -39.53
N VAL A 6 -57.19 -7.94 -38.78
CA VAL A 6 -57.06 -9.32 -38.19
C VAL A 6 -58.04 -10.45 -38.65
N LEU A 7 -57.78 -11.78 -38.74
CA LEU A 7 -57.02 -12.85 -38.04
C LEU A 7 -56.91 -14.06 -39.02
N ILE A 8 -55.96 -15.01 -38.88
CA ILE A 8 -56.21 -16.37 -38.32
C ILE A 8 -54.87 -17.12 -38.10
N LEU A 9 -54.90 -17.84 -36.98
CA LEU A 9 -53.98 -18.75 -36.33
C LEU A 9 -53.53 -19.97 -37.17
N ALA A 10 -52.27 -20.40 -37.02
CA ALA A 10 -51.88 -21.80 -37.22
C ALA A 10 -50.83 -22.21 -36.19
N ALA A 11 -51.18 -23.22 -35.39
CA ALA A 11 -50.35 -23.83 -34.37
C ALA A 11 -49.35 -24.81 -34.98
N ALA A 12 -48.13 -24.86 -34.43
CA ALA A 12 -47.21 -25.99 -34.61
C ALA A 12 -46.81 -26.51 -33.23
N ILE A 13 -47.12 -27.78 -33.02
CA ILE A 13 -46.92 -28.59 -31.81
C ILE A 13 -45.42 -28.88 -31.65
N GLY A 14 -44.95 -28.76 -30.41
CA GLY A 14 -43.55 -28.93 -30.05
C GLY A 14 -43.05 -30.37 -30.07
N LEU A 15 -41.75 -30.51 -30.33
CA LEU A 15 -40.91 -31.53 -29.74
C LEU A 15 -39.88 -30.78 -28.87
N GLY A 16 -40.13 -30.76 -27.57
CA GLY A 16 -39.29 -30.10 -26.59
C GLY A 16 -38.02 -30.89 -26.32
N PHE A 17 -36.90 -30.41 -26.86
CA PHE A 17 -35.61 -30.56 -26.19
C PHE A 17 -35.41 -29.28 -25.37
N SER A 18 -35.69 -29.32 -24.08
CA SER A 18 -35.24 -28.28 -23.16
C SER A 18 -33.75 -28.46 -22.96
N SER A 19 -32.92 -27.91 -23.85
CA SER A 19 -31.59 -27.50 -23.43
C SER A 19 -31.80 -26.34 -22.46
N ASN A 20 -31.69 -26.63 -21.16
CA ASN A 20 -31.35 -25.58 -20.21
C ASN A 20 -29.94 -25.12 -20.59
N VAL A 21 -29.85 -24.25 -21.59
CA VAL A 21 -28.68 -23.41 -21.79
C VAL A 21 -28.65 -22.57 -20.52
N HIS A 22 -27.82 -22.99 -19.56
CA HIS A 22 -27.39 -22.11 -18.50
C HIS A 22 -26.66 -20.98 -19.22
N ILE A 23 -27.38 -19.88 -19.47
CA ILE A 23 -26.76 -18.62 -19.86
C ILE A 23 -26.08 -18.18 -18.57
N PRO A 24 -24.74 -18.25 -18.46
CA PRO A 24 -24.08 -17.68 -17.32
C PRO A 24 -24.48 -16.21 -17.29
N VAL A 25 -25.16 -15.80 -16.23
CA VAL A 25 -25.39 -14.38 -15.95
C VAL A 25 -24.00 -13.74 -15.95
N ALA A 26 -23.82 -12.69 -16.73
CA ALA A 26 -22.58 -11.94 -16.72
C ALA A 26 -22.26 -11.60 -15.26
N ILE A 27 -21.14 -12.13 -14.76
CA ILE A 27 -20.69 -11.86 -13.40
C ILE A 27 -20.40 -10.35 -13.38
N ALA A 28 -21.02 -9.61 -12.47
CA ALA A 28 -20.73 -8.20 -12.30
C ALA A 28 -19.35 -8.03 -11.65
N ALA A 29 -18.71 -6.88 -11.85
CA ALA A 29 -17.49 -6.54 -11.14
C ALA A 29 -17.71 -6.63 -9.61
N GLU A 30 -16.74 -7.21 -8.90
CA GLU A 30 -16.80 -7.29 -7.44
C GLU A 30 -16.33 -5.97 -6.85
N SER A 31 -17.11 -5.39 -5.95
CA SER A 31 -16.79 -4.12 -5.28
C SER A 31 -16.83 -4.31 -3.77
N THR A 32 -15.70 -4.06 -3.12
CA THR A 32 -15.54 -4.21 -1.68
C THR A 32 -15.34 -2.83 -1.06
N PRO A 33 -16.28 -2.34 -0.23
CA PRO A 33 -16.14 -1.05 0.42
C PRO A 33 -15.18 -1.14 1.61
N THR A 34 -14.29 -0.16 1.71
CA THR A 34 -13.45 0.09 2.89
C THR A 34 -13.88 1.42 3.51
N ILE A 35 -14.30 1.37 4.78
CA ILE A 35 -14.73 2.55 5.53
C ILE A 35 -13.62 2.90 6.52
N LEU A 36 -13.04 4.09 6.38
CA LEU A 36 -12.01 4.59 7.28
C LEU A 36 -12.57 5.73 8.14
N PRO A 37 -12.40 5.68 9.47
CA PRO A 37 -12.83 6.77 10.34
C PRO A 37 -11.95 8.01 10.08
N ILE A 38 -12.58 9.19 10.10
CA ILE A 38 -11.86 10.46 9.94
C ILE A 38 -11.35 10.93 11.30
N ASN A 39 -10.05 11.19 11.43
CA ASN A 39 -9.52 11.87 12.60
C ASN A 39 -10.06 13.31 12.64
N LEU A 40 -10.90 13.61 13.62
CA LEU A 40 -11.53 14.91 13.83
C LEU A 40 -10.58 15.94 14.44
N ALA A 41 -9.49 15.50 15.08
CA ALA A 41 -8.52 16.36 15.73
C ALA A 41 -7.56 17.00 14.71
N ILE A 42 -8.09 17.84 13.82
CA ILE A 42 -7.32 18.59 12.82
C ILE A 42 -7.62 20.09 12.95
N ASN A 43 -6.57 20.92 12.94
CA ASN A 43 -6.63 22.40 12.98
C ASN A 43 -7.31 23.02 14.22
N GLY A 44 -7.50 22.26 15.29
CA GLY A 44 -7.95 22.75 16.59
C GLY A 44 -6.83 23.33 17.45
N THR A 45 -7.19 23.77 18.65
CA THR A 45 -6.24 24.31 19.64
C THR A 45 -6.05 23.33 20.79
N VAL A 46 -4.80 23.10 21.18
CA VAL A 46 -4.46 22.19 22.28
C VAL A 46 -4.06 22.98 23.53
N THR A 47 -4.60 22.61 24.68
CA THR A 47 -4.20 23.13 26.00
C THR A 47 -3.95 21.96 26.96
N ALA A 48 -3.04 22.13 27.92
CA ALA A 48 -2.67 21.07 28.86
C ALA A 48 -2.35 21.63 30.25
N SER A 49 -2.36 20.77 31.27
CA SER A 49 -1.95 21.12 32.63
C SER A 49 -0.45 21.35 32.78
N GLY A 50 0.35 20.90 31.83
CA GLY A 50 1.81 21.01 31.79
C GLY A 50 2.37 20.46 30.49
N GLU A 51 3.62 20.83 30.17
CA GLU A 51 4.34 20.36 28.98
C GLU A 51 5.86 20.50 29.15
N ASN A 52 6.65 19.73 28.41
CA ASN A 52 8.11 19.80 28.40
C ASN A 52 8.66 20.51 27.15
N GLY A 53 8.57 21.85 27.15
CA GLY A 53 9.11 22.67 26.08
C GLY A 53 8.46 22.41 24.71
N SER A 54 9.06 22.93 23.64
CA SER A 54 8.49 22.86 22.29
C SER A 54 8.65 21.49 21.60
N HIS A 55 9.69 20.73 21.96
CA HIS A 55 9.99 19.44 21.33
C HIS A 55 9.10 18.31 21.86
N GLU A 56 8.61 18.44 23.09
CA GLU A 56 7.71 17.48 23.75
C GLU A 56 6.42 18.16 24.27
N GLY A 57 6.00 19.19 23.54
CA GLY A 57 4.89 20.07 23.88
C GLY A 57 3.52 19.41 23.70
N LYS A 58 2.46 20.03 24.23
CA LYS A 58 1.09 19.51 24.15
C LYS A 58 0.58 19.24 22.73
N ASP A 59 1.03 20.02 21.75
CA ASP A 59 0.63 19.88 20.35
C ASP A 59 1.09 18.53 19.77
N LYS A 60 2.12 17.92 20.34
CA LYS A 60 2.62 16.59 19.96
C LYS A 60 1.62 15.48 20.21
N ALA A 61 0.68 15.65 21.12
CA ALA A 61 -0.39 14.68 21.31
C ALA A 61 -1.43 14.67 20.17
N PHE A 62 -1.40 15.62 19.23
CA PHE A 62 -2.38 15.74 18.14
C PHE A 62 -1.73 16.13 16.79
N ASP A 63 -0.41 15.96 16.64
CA ASP A 63 0.32 16.36 15.42
C ASP A 63 0.25 15.31 14.30
N ARG A 64 -0.43 14.18 14.55
CA ARG A 64 -0.58 13.04 13.64
C ARG A 64 0.75 12.35 13.36
N TYR A 65 1.67 12.43 14.31
CA TYR A 65 3.00 11.89 14.24
C TYR A 65 3.40 11.12 15.51
N ILE A 66 3.33 9.79 15.40
CA ILE A 66 3.49 8.88 16.55
C ILE A 66 4.93 8.78 17.10
N PHE A 67 5.92 9.42 16.47
CA PHE A 67 7.30 9.44 16.96
C PHE A 67 7.71 10.82 17.51
N SER A 68 6.73 11.70 17.74
CA SER A 68 6.85 12.77 18.73
C SER A 68 6.08 12.39 19.99
N LYS A 69 6.20 13.18 21.05
CA LYS A 69 5.43 12.95 22.27
C LYS A 69 5.07 14.23 22.98
N TRP A 70 3.95 14.22 23.66
CA TRP A 70 3.70 15.14 24.75
C TRP A 70 4.25 14.53 26.04
N LEU A 71 5.02 15.30 26.81
CA LEU A 71 5.51 14.93 28.13
C LEU A 71 5.10 16.00 29.15
N THR A 72 4.63 15.57 30.32
CA THR A 72 4.40 16.43 31.49
C THR A 72 5.06 15.85 32.73
N PHE A 73 5.53 16.72 33.64
CA PHE A 73 6.26 16.35 34.86
C PHE A 73 5.36 16.04 36.06
N SER A 74 4.05 16.05 35.88
CA SER A 74 3.10 15.82 36.97
C SER A 74 1.87 15.06 36.47
N THR A 75 1.42 14.12 37.31
CA THR A 75 0.20 13.31 37.13
C THR A 75 -0.58 13.27 38.46
N PRO A 76 -1.93 13.28 38.45
CA PRO A 76 -2.81 13.31 37.28
C PRO A 76 -2.72 14.62 36.51
N ALA A 77 -2.62 14.53 35.19
CA ALA A 77 -2.58 15.67 34.28
C ALA A 77 -3.96 15.89 33.63
N TRP A 78 -4.09 16.97 32.86
CA TRP A 78 -5.16 17.09 31.88
C TRP A 78 -4.64 17.58 30.53
N LEU A 79 -5.31 17.15 29.46
CA LEU A 79 -5.04 17.53 28.08
C LEU A 79 -6.37 17.79 27.36
N GLN A 80 -6.48 18.90 26.66
CA GLN A 80 -7.73 19.39 26.08
C GLN A 80 -7.54 19.77 24.62
N TYR A 81 -8.51 19.38 23.79
CA TYR A 81 -8.63 19.76 22.40
C TYR A 81 -9.87 20.64 22.20
N GLU A 82 -9.68 21.81 21.61
CA GLU A 82 -10.76 22.68 21.14
C GLU A 82 -10.90 22.54 19.61
N PHE A 83 -12.06 22.06 19.16
CA PHE A 83 -12.38 22.01 17.73
C PHE A 83 -12.71 23.41 17.18
N THR A 84 -12.52 23.63 15.89
CA THR A 84 -12.98 24.87 15.22
C THR A 84 -14.51 25.00 15.21
N SER A 85 -15.22 23.87 15.15
CA SER A 85 -16.67 23.74 15.29
C SER A 85 -17.00 22.53 16.14
N ALA A 86 -18.12 22.54 16.87
CA ALA A 86 -18.48 21.41 17.74
C ALA A 86 -18.63 20.11 16.94
N LYS A 87 -18.09 19.00 17.48
CA LYS A 87 -18.07 17.67 16.85
C LYS A 87 -18.66 16.60 17.76
N ILE A 88 -19.33 15.62 17.17
CA ILE A 88 -19.72 14.39 17.90
C ILE A 88 -18.49 13.48 17.91
N VAL A 89 -17.93 13.24 19.09
CA VAL A 89 -16.88 12.24 19.32
C VAL A 89 -17.51 11.02 19.98
N ASN A 90 -17.28 9.84 19.44
CA ASN A 90 -17.79 8.56 19.96
C ASN A 90 -16.69 7.48 20.04
N SER A 91 -15.48 7.79 19.59
CA SER A 91 -14.30 6.95 19.78
C SER A 91 -13.03 7.82 19.79
N TYR A 92 -11.98 7.31 20.43
CA TYR A 92 -10.65 7.90 20.37
C TYR A 92 -9.59 6.81 20.42
N SER A 93 -8.38 7.13 19.98
CA SER A 93 -7.20 6.28 20.18
C SER A 93 -6.12 7.01 20.98
N ILE A 94 -5.31 6.26 21.71
CA ILE A 94 -4.09 6.74 22.39
C ILE A 94 -2.92 5.88 21.94
N THR A 95 -1.80 6.52 21.58
CA THR A 95 -0.54 5.88 21.19
C THR A 95 0.55 6.20 22.22
N THR A 96 1.29 5.19 22.70
CA THR A 96 2.40 5.38 23.66
C THR A 96 3.66 5.96 23.00
N ALA A 97 4.55 6.54 23.81
CA ALA A 97 5.79 7.19 23.33
C ALA A 97 6.94 6.20 23.02
N GLU A 98 8.18 6.69 22.93
CA GLU A 98 9.37 5.94 22.49
C GLU A 98 10.34 5.48 23.60
N ASP A 99 10.50 6.20 24.72
CA ASP A 99 11.51 5.91 25.77
C ASP A 99 11.08 5.09 27.03
N GLU A 100 10.09 5.52 27.83
CA GLU A 100 9.80 4.96 29.18
C GLU A 100 8.36 4.42 29.37
N PRO A 101 8.16 3.10 29.58
CA PRO A 101 6.84 2.50 29.78
C PRO A 101 6.10 2.95 31.04
N GLY A 102 6.81 3.25 32.14
CA GLY A 102 6.16 3.67 33.39
C GLY A 102 5.41 5.01 33.28
N ARG A 103 5.72 5.80 32.25
CA ARG A 103 5.08 7.09 31.96
C ARG A 103 3.84 6.96 31.06
N ASP A 104 3.55 5.77 30.51
CA ASP A 104 2.41 5.58 29.61
C ASP A 104 1.07 5.71 30.38
N PRO A 105 -0.04 6.10 29.73
CA PRO A 105 -1.30 6.34 30.44
C PRO A 105 -1.94 5.07 31.03
N LYS A 106 -2.34 5.12 32.31
CA LYS A 106 -3.01 4.03 33.06
C LYS A 106 -4.52 4.26 33.19
N SER A 107 -4.94 5.49 33.49
CA SER A 107 -6.34 5.82 33.77
C SER A 107 -6.66 7.27 33.38
N TRP A 108 -7.89 7.55 32.95
CA TRP A 108 -8.38 8.89 32.62
C TRP A 108 -9.90 8.94 32.51
N VAL A 109 -10.46 10.16 32.50
CA VAL A 109 -11.87 10.44 32.18
C VAL A 109 -11.91 11.36 30.97
N LEU A 110 -12.54 10.92 29.88
CA LEU A 110 -12.83 11.76 28.73
C LEU A 110 -14.07 12.61 29.04
N LYS A 111 -13.99 13.92 28.82
CA LYS A 111 -15.08 14.87 29.06
C LYS A 111 -15.37 15.72 27.83
N GLY A 112 -16.61 16.15 27.68
CA GLY A 112 -17.08 17.08 26.65
C GLY A 112 -17.65 18.37 27.24
N SER A 113 -17.40 19.50 26.57
CA SER A 113 -18.00 20.80 26.92
C SER A 113 -18.26 21.67 25.69
N ASN A 114 -19.20 22.60 25.80
CA ASN A 114 -19.49 23.62 24.78
C ASN A 114 -19.13 25.05 25.23
N ASP A 115 -18.84 25.26 26.52
CA ASP A 115 -18.52 26.56 27.11
C ASP A 115 -17.16 26.58 27.82
N GLY A 116 -16.50 25.43 27.95
CA GLY A 116 -15.22 25.26 28.67
C GLY A 116 -15.35 25.30 30.19
N ILE A 117 -16.57 25.45 30.73
CA ILE A 117 -16.84 25.61 32.17
C ILE A 117 -17.61 24.41 32.69
N VAL A 118 -18.70 24.02 32.02
CA VAL A 118 -19.50 22.85 32.38
C VAL A 118 -19.05 21.66 31.56
N TRP A 119 -18.63 20.60 32.23
CA TRP A 119 -18.07 19.41 31.62
C TRP A 119 -18.94 18.18 31.91
N HIS A 120 -19.14 17.36 30.88
CA HIS A 120 -19.86 16.09 30.96
C HIS A 120 -18.91 14.93 30.73
N ASP A 121 -18.93 13.93 31.60
CA ASP A 121 -18.16 12.70 31.43
C ASP A 121 -18.71 11.91 30.24
N LEU A 122 -17.82 11.51 29.32
CA LEU A 122 -18.14 10.79 28.09
C LEU A 122 -17.66 9.34 28.15
N ASP A 123 -16.45 9.12 28.68
CA ASP A 123 -15.84 7.80 28.86
C ASP A 123 -14.89 7.81 30.06
N ALA A 124 -14.64 6.65 30.65
CA ALA A 124 -13.69 6.47 31.75
C ALA A 124 -12.91 5.18 31.59
N GLN A 125 -11.59 5.27 31.56
CA GLN A 125 -10.69 4.12 31.45
C GLN A 125 -9.83 3.99 32.70
N GLN A 126 -9.57 2.74 33.11
CA GLN A 126 -8.74 2.42 34.27
C GLN A 126 -7.85 1.21 33.96
N ASN A 127 -6.71 1.13 34.64
CA ASN A 127 -5.78 -0.01 34.62
C ASN A 127 -5.36 -0.43 33.21
N GLN A 128 -5.20 0.52 32.31
CA GLN A 128 -4.68 0.28 30.97
C GLN A 128 -3.18 0.00 31.04
N SER A 129 -2.74 -1.03 30.34
CA SER A 129 -1.32 -1.38 30.16
C SER A 129 -0.97 -1.41 28.69
N PHE A 130 0.30 -1.16 28.36
CA PHE A 130 0.81 -1.25 27.00
C PHE A 130 2.01 -2.21 26.97
N THR A 131 2.05 -3.06 25.96
CA THR A 131 3.03 -4.16 25.84
C THR A 131 4.17 -3.80 24.89
N SER A 132 4.08 -2.68 24.21
CA SER A 132 5.04 -2.23 23.19
C SER A 132 5.05 -0.71 23.12
N ARG A 133 6.15 -0.13 22.63
CA ARG A 133 6.24 1.31 22.36
C ARG A 133 5.52 1.65 21.06
N HIS A 134 5.00 2.87 20.97
CA HIS A 134 4.12 3.30 19.87
C HIS A 134 2.89 2.40 19.69
N GLN A 135 2.48 1.68 20.74
CA GLN A 135 1.28 0.86 20.70
C GLN A 135 0.07 1.78 20.75
N THR A 136 -0.81 1.61 19.76
CA THR A 136 -2.08 2.32 19.70
C THR A 136 -3.19 1.45 20.27
N LYS A 137 -3.99 2.00 21.19
CA LYS A 137 -5.24 1.41 21.66
C LYS A 137 -6.41 2.34 21.33
N THR A 138 -7.52 1.74 20.90
CA THR A 138 -8.74 2.47 20.53
C THR A 138 -9.86 2.15 21.52
N TYR A 139 -10.59 3.18 21.93
CA TYR A 139 -11.68 3.14 22.90
C TYR A 139 -12.93 3.71 22.22
N SER A 140 -14.07 3.05 22.40
CA SER A 140 -15.35 3.45 21.81
C SER A 140 -16.39 3.62 22.91
N PHE A 141 -17.23 4.65 22.79
CA PHE A 141 -18.26 5.00 23.77
C PHE A 141 -19.49 5.56 23.06
N ALA A 142 -20.66 5.48 23.70
CA ALA A 142 -21.88 6.03 23.13
C ALA A 142 -21.95 7.54 23.37
N ASN A 143 -22.01 8.32 22.29
CA ASN A 143 -22.30 9.75 22.37
C ASN A 143 -22.94 10.25 21.06
N THR A 144 -23.97 11.07 21.21
CA THR A 144 -24.68 11.74 20.09
C THR A 144 -24.62 13.27 20.20
N THR A 145 -24.04 13.80 21.28
CA THR A 145 -23.96 15.24 21.52
C THR A 145 -22.66 15.80 20.94
N ALA A 146 -22.76 16.90 20.20
CA ALA A 146 -21.60 17.60 19.68
C ALA A 146 -20.99 18.51 20.76
N TYR A 147 -19.66 18.46 20.90
CA TYR A 147 -18.90 19.27 21.83
C TYR A 147 -17.83 20.10 21.12
N LYS A 148 -17.68 21.36 21.54
CA LYS A 148 -16.62 22.27 21.10
C LYS A 148 -15.27 21.90 21.74
N PHE A 149 -15.30 21.41 22.97
CA PHE A 149 -14.13 20.99 23.74
C PHE A 149 -14.22 19.52 24.12
N VAL A 150 -13.10 18.82 23.99
CA VAL A 150 -12.90 17.48 24.53
C VAL A 150 -11.68 17.49 25.43
N LYS A 151 -11.79 16.94 26.64
CA LYS A 151 -10.73 16.95 27.66
C LYS A 151 -10.48 15.54 28.20
N PHE A 152 -9.23 15.10 28.15
CA PHE A 152 -8.72 13.99 28.93
C PHE A 152 -8.36 14.54 30.31
N ASP A 153 -9.22 14.25 31.30
CA ASP A 153 -9.10 14.70 32.68
C ASP A 153 -8.62 13.56 33.59
N ASN A 154 -7.97 13.90 34.70
CA ASN A 154 -7.37 12.92 35.62
C ASN A 154 -6.47 11.89 34.91
N PHE A 155 -5.67 12.35 33.95
CA PHE A 155 -4.82 11.51 33.12
C PHE A 155 -3.63 11.01 33.96
N ALA A 156 -3.66 9.74 34.34
CA ALA A 156 -2.68 9.12 35.23
C ALA A 156 -1.71 8.21 34.48
N ASN A 157 -0.45 8.13 34.93
CA ASN A 157 0.58 7.23 34.39
C ASN A 157 0.59 5.86 35.12
N GLN A 158 1.56 4.99 34.81
CA GLN A 158 1.65 3.66 35.42
C GLN A 158 2.14 3.68 36.87
N TYR A 159 2.88 4.70 37.31
CA TYR A 159 3.37 4.83 38.68
C TYR A 159 2.23 5.05 39.69
N ASP A 160 2.47 4.70 40.94
CA ASP A 160 1.48 4.83 42.02
C ASP A 160 1.67 6.11 42.87
N ASP A 161 2.83 6.76 42.77
CA ASP A 161 3.23 7.92 43.57
C ASP A 161 3.38 9.23 42.76
N GLY A 162 2.93 9.22 41.50
CA GLY A 162 2.93 10.39 40.62
C GLY A 162 4.03 10.34 39.55
N GLY A 163 4.69 11.47 39.28
CA GLY A 163 5.77 11.55 38.29
C GLY A 163 5.35 11.99 36.89
N MET A 164 6.10 11.52 35.89
CA MET A 164 5.95 11.98 34.50
C MET A 164 4.89 11.17 33.74
N LEU A 165 4.09 11.84 32.91
CA LEU A 165 3.13 11.22 31.98
C LEU A 165 3.55 11.56 30.56
N GLN A 166 3.47 10.59 29.65
CA GLN A 166 3.72 10.81 28.24
C GLN A 166 2.80 10.02 27.32
N LEU A 167 2.64 10.51 26.11
CA LEU A 167 2.01 9.80 25.00
C LEU A 167 2.40 10.46 23.67
N SER A 168 2.32 9.68 22.59
CA SER A 168 2.68 10.14 21.25
C SER A 168 1.53 10.71 20.47
N GLU A 169 0.33 10.16 20.60
CA GLU A 169 -0.77 10.60 19.74
C GLU A 169 -2.12 10.32 20.38
N ILE A 170 -3.06 11.22 20.12
CA ILE A 170 -4.49 11.05 20.32
C ILE A 170 -5.20 11.35 19.00
N LYS A 171 -6.01 10.40 18.54
CA LYS A 171 -6.96 10.62 17.44
C LYS A 171 -8.37 10.62 18.01
N LEU A 172 -9.21 11.54 17.53
CA LEU A 172 -10.62 11.65 17.94
C LEU A 172 -11.50 11.28 16.75
N PHE A 173 -12.49 10.41 16.95
CA PHE A 173 -13.35 9.89 15.89
C PHE A 173 -14.83 10.09 16.23
N GLY A 174 -15.64 10.24 15.19
CA GLY A 174 -17.09 10.42 15.28
C GLY A 174 -17.82 9.55 14.27
N ASN A 175 -19.00 10.00 13.87
CA ASN A 175 -19.78 9.33 12.81
C ASN A 175 -19.23 9.59 11.40
N ASP A 176 -18.36 10.60 11.25
CA ASP A 176 -17.77 10.96 9.96
C ASP A 176 -16.73 9.91 9.55
N ALA A 177 -16.91 9.34 8.36
CA ALA A 177 -16.00 8.36 7.78
C ALA A 177 -15.86 8.59 6.28
N GLN A 178 -14.74 8.15 5.72
CA GLN A 178 -14.50 8.12 4.29
C GLN A 178 -14.71 6.70 3.76
N THR A 179 -15.47 6.56 2.68
CA THR A 179 -15.70 5.27 2.02
C THR A 179 -14.92 5.23 0.72
N PHE A 180 -14.14 4.16 0.56
CA PHE A 180 -13.46 3.81 -0.68
C PHE A 180 -14.00 2.48 -1.20
N SER A 181 -13.98 2.28 -2.51
CA SER A 181 -14.36 1.01 -3.12
C SER A 181 -13.13 0.41 -3.79
N THR A 182 -12.77 -0.82 -3.43
CA THR A 182 -11.83 -1.64 -4.21
C THR A 182 -12.64 -2.44 -5.22
N ILE A 183 -12.39 -2.21 -6.50
CA ILE A 183 -13.13 -2.85 -7.60
C ILE A 183 -12.22 -3.88 -8.26
N LYS A 184 -12.67 -5.13 -8.28
CA LYS A 184 -12.08 -6.18 -9.11
C LYS A 184 -12.88 -6.25 -10.42
N PRO A 185 -12.35 -5.74 -11.54
CA PRO A 185 -13.08 -5.70 -12.79
C PRO A 185 -13.30 -7.13 -13.31
N THR A 186 -14.36 -7.31 -14.10
CA THR A 186 -14.52 -8.55 -14.86
C THR A 186 -13.64 -8.49 -16.11
N VAL A 187 -13.08 -9.63 -16.48
CA VAL A 187 -12.12 -9.70 -17.60
C VAL A 187 -12.69 -10.55 -18.72
N THR A 188 -12.61 -10.02 -19.93
CA THR A 188 -12.80 -10.75 -21.19
C THR A 188 -11.52 -10.66 -22.01
N ALA A 189 -11.23 -11.71 -22.78
CA ALA A 189 -10.00 -11.81 -23.55
C ALA A 189 -10.27 -12.45 -24.92
N SER A 190 -9.42 -12.16 -25.90
CA SER A 190 -9.49 -12.77 -27.23
C SER A 190 -9.19 -14.28 -27.23
N GLY A 191 -8.59 -14.79 -26.16
CA GLY A 191 -8.29 -16.21 -25.96
C GLY A 191 -7.65 -16.45 -24.59
N GLU A 192 -7.53 -17.71 -24.17
CA GLU A 192 -6.86 -18.12 -22.93
C GLU A 192 -6.45 -19.60 -23.00
N ASN A 193 -5.57 -20.04 -22.11
CA ASN A 193 -5.08 -21.41 -21.99
C ASN A 193 -5.64 -22.06 -20.70
N ALA A 194 -6.95 -22.35 -20.75
CA ALA A 194 -7.67 -22.96 -19.64
C ALA A 194 -7.23 -24.42 -19.37
N PRO A 195 -7.32 -24.91 -18.12
CA PRO A 195 -7.90 -24.23 -16.95
C PRO A 195 -6.90 -23.42 -16.12
N GLU A 196 -5.60 -23.52 -16.40
CA GLU A 196 -4.54 -22.98 -15.53
C GLU A 196 -4.25 -21.51 -15.82
N ASP A 197 -4.03 -21.15 -17.09
CA ASP A 197 -3.58 -19.82 -17.50
C ASP A 197 -4.75 -18.98 -18.06
N ILE A 198 -5.70 -18.64 -17.19
CA ILE A 198 -6.96 -18.00 -17.56
C ILE A 198 -6.98 -16.50 -17.30
N LYS A 199 -7.90 -15.78 -17.95
CA LYS A 199 -8.02 -14.30 -17.84
C LYS A 199 -8.30 -13.78 -16.42
N ALA A 200 -8.86 -14.62 -15.55
CA ALA A 200 -9.11 -14.26 -14.15
C ALA A 200 -7.82 -14.06 -13.35
N ASN A 201 -6.71 -14.67 -13.80
CA ASN A 201 -5.41 -14.54 -13.17
C ASN A 201 -4.79 -13.15 -13.39
N LEU A 202 -5.34 -12.31 -14.27
CA LEU A 202 -4.84 -10.95 -14.54
C LEU A 202 -5.20 -9.93 -13.45
N VAL A 203 -6.08 -10.30 -12.54
CA VAL A 203 -6.69 -9.41 -11.52
C VAL A 203 -6.85 -10.13 -10.19
N ASP A 204 -6.02 -11.14 -9.93
CA ASP A 204 -6.01 -11.86 -8.65
C ASP A 204 -5.00 -11.26 -7.65
N GLY A 205 -4.18 -10.31 -8.12
CA GLY A 205 -3.14 -9.60 -7.40
C GLY A 205 -1.94 -10.49 -7.07
N SER A 206 -1.68 -11.52 -7.87
CA SER A 206 -0.56 -12.44 -7.73
C SER A 206 0.30 -12.46 -8.98
N SER A 207 1.60 -12.28 -8.81
CA SER A 207 2.56 -12.49 -9.90
C SER A 207 2.90 -13.97 -10.14
N ASN A 208 2.36 -14.89 -9.32
CA ASN A 208 2.62 -16.33 -9.43
C ASN A 208 1.69 -17.07 -10.39
N THR A 209 0.50 -16.52 -10.64
CA THR A 209 -0.44 -16.99 -11.64
C THR A 209 -0.27 -16.15 -12.90
N LYS A 210 -0.80 -16.61 -14.03
CA LYS A 210 -0.73 -15.86 -15.28
C LYS A 210 -1.91 -16.14 -16.17
N TRP A 211 -2.20 -15.23 -17.08
CA TRP A 211 -2.96 -15.50 -18.29
C TRP A 211 -2.00 -15.82 -19.43
N LEU A 212 -2.41 -16.74 -20.31
CA LEU A 212 -1.67 -17.09 -21.53
C LEU A 212 -2.64 -17.36 -22.67
N THR A 213 -2.29 -16.95 -23.88
CA THR A 213 -2.94 -17.39 -25.12
C THR A 213 -1.91 -17.88 -26.13
N TRP A 214 -2.26 -18.87 -26.94
CA TRP A 214 -1.42 -19.41 -28.03
C TRP A 214 -1.53 -18.60 -29.32
N ASN A 215 -1.63 -17.28 -29.18
CA ASN A 215 -1.52 -16.32 -30.26
C ASN A 215 -0.44 -15.30 -29.93
N ASN A 216 0.25 -14.80 -30.95
CA ASN A 216 1.20 -13.69 -30.81
C ASN A 216 0.53 -12.31 -30.71
N THR A 217 -0.79 -12.27 -30.91
CA THR A 217 -1.63 -11.08 -30.76
C THR A 217 -2.86 -11.36 -29.92
N ALA A 218 -3.30 -10.36 -29.15
CA ALA A 218 -4.50 -10.48 -28.33
C ALA A 218 -5.13 -9.13 -27.99
N TRP A 219 -6.33 -9.18 -27.41
CA TRP A 219 -6.91 -8.08 -26.65
C TRP A 219 -7.40 -8.57 -25.28
N LEU A 220 -7.35 -7.67 -24.29
CA LEU A 220 -7.86 -7.86 -22.93
C LEU A 220 -8.80 -6.69 -22.60
N GLN A 221 -10.01 -6.98 -22.15
CA GLN A 221 -11.00 -5.97 -21.77
C GLN A 221 -11.44 -6.17 -20.32
N PHE A 222 -11.48 -5.06 -19.59
CA PHE A 222 -11.80 -4.94 -18.18
C PHE A 222 -13.08 -4.11 -18.04
N ASP A 223 -14.12 -4.67 -17.44
CA ASP A 223 -15.37 -3.98 -17.11
C ASP A 223 -15.42 -3.75 -15.59
N PHE A 224 -15.35 -2.48 -15.20
CA PHE A 224 -15.41 -2.06 -13.80
C PHE A 224 -16.83 -2.06 -13.23
N GLY A 225 -17.86 -2.26 -14.06
CA GLY A 225 -19.27 -2.16 -13.67
C GLY A 225 -19.76 -0.75 -13.39
N GLU A 226 -18.84 0.21 -13.27
CA GLU A 226 -19.09 1.64 -13.09
C GLU A 226 -18.00 2.47 -13.79
N GLN A 227 -18.29 3.75 -14.04
CA GLN A 227 -17.29 4.65 -14.64
C GLN A 227 -16.22 5.00 -13.60
N VAL A 228 -14.97 4.71 -13.92
CA VAL A 228 -13.81 5.06 -13.09
C VAL A 228 -12.87 5.94 -13.89
N THR A 229 -12.17 6.87 -13.23
CA THR A 229 -11.07 7.63 -13.84
C THR A 229 -9.76 7.00 -13.38
N ILE A 230 -8.81 6.84 -14.33
CA ILE A 230 -7.46 6.33 -14.05
C ILE A 230 -6.40 7.38 -14.40
N ASP A 231 -5.33 7.44 -13.62
CA ASP A 231 -4.14 8.28 -13.89
C ASP A 231 -2.91 7.43 -14.28
N GLY A 232 -3.07 6.11 -14.33
CA GLY A 232 -2.03 5.19 -14.76
C GLY A 232 -2.50 3.74 -14.80
N TYR A 233 -1.66 2.87 -15.35
CA TYR A 233 -1.84 1.42 -15.33
C TYR A 233 -0.50 0.71 -15.19
N ALA A 234 -0.52 -0.56 -14.81
CA ALA A 234 0.68 -1.39 -14.75
C ALA A 234 0.44 -2.78 -15.34
N LEU A 235 1.50 -3.34 -15.90
CA LEU A 235 1.55 -4.72 -16.40
C LEU A 235 2.66 -5.45 -15.65
N THR A 236 2.40 -6.68 -15.23
CA THR A 236 3.39 -7.51 -14.53
C THR A 236 3.75 -8.72 -15.38
N SER A 237 5.04 -8.87 -15.70
CA SER A 237 5.50 -10.03 -16.46
C SER A 237 5.18 -11.33 -15.72
N ALA A 238 4.67 -12.31 -16.47
CA ALA A 238 4.31 -13.63 -15.95
C ALA A 238 5.39 -14.32 -15.08
N LYS A 239 5.05 -15.38 -14.35
CA LYS A 239 6.04 -16.40 -13.98
C LYS A 239 6.25 -17.35 -15.16
N SER A 240 7.49 -17.71 -15.52
CA SER A 240 7.72 -18.77 -16.52
C SER A 240 8.90 -19.66 -16.17
N TYR A 241 8.66 -20.96 -16.05
CA TYR A 241 9.67 -22.00 -15.76
C TYR A 241 10.68 -22.19 -16.90
N ASN A 242 10.30 -21.85 -18.13
CA ASN A 242 11.19 -21.92 -19.29
C ASN A 242 11.80 -20.56 -19.66
N ASN A 243 11.61 -19.53 -18.81
CA ASN A 243 11.98 -18.14 -19.09
C ASN A 243 11.65 -17.76 -20.54
N SER A 244 10.37 -17.62 -20.87
CA SER A 244 9.91 -17.18 -22.20
C SER A 244 9.55 -15.69 -22.17
N PRO A 245 10.53 -14.77 -22.07
CA PRO A 245 10.27 -13.34 -22.16
C PRO A 245 9.72 -12.96 -23.53
N ASP A 246 9.93 -13.80 -24.55
CA ASP A 246 9.39 -13.60 -25.89
C ASP A 246 7.85 -13.49 -25.94
N ALA A 247 7.17 -14.13 -24.97
CA ALA A 247 5.73 -14.11 -24.83
C ALA A 247 5.20 -12.91 -24.02
N ASP A 248 6.06 -12.10 -23.40
CA ASP A 248 5.60 -10.93 -22.67
C ASP A 248 5.17 -9.82 -23.66
N PRO A 249 4.27 -8.89 -23.27
CA PRO A 249 3.82 -7.82 -24.16
C PRO A 249 4.95 -6.86 -24.54
N ARG A 250 5.10 -6.62 -25.85
CA ARG A 250 6.02 -5.64 -26.44
C ARG A 250 5.33 -4.34 -26.84
N SER A 251 4.12 -4.44 -27.38
CA SER A 251 3.37 -3.29 -27.89
C SER A 251 1.89 -3.48 -27.65
N TRP A 252 1.16 -2.39 -27.37
CA TRP A 252 -0.30 -2.39 -27.18
C TRP A 252 -0.85 -0.95 -27.24
N VAL A 253 -2.17 -0.85 -27.34
CA VAL A 253 -2.93 0.40 -27.18
C VAL A 253 -3.87 0.25 -26.01
N LEU A 254 -3.77 1.12 -25.01
CA LEU A 254 -4.76 1.21 -23.94
C LEU A 254 -5.92 2.10 -24.42
N GLN A 255 -7.14 1.61 -24.26
CA GLN A 255 -8.36 2.31 -24.68
C GLN A 255 -9.40 2.38 -23.57
N GLY A 256 -10.22 3.43 -23.56
CA GLY A 256 -11.40 3.60 -22.69
C GLY A 256 -12.71 3.65 -23.47
N SER A 257 -13.78 3.10 -22.92
CA SER A 257 -15.14 3.13 -23.48
C SER A 257 -16.23 3.13 -22.40
N ASN A 258 -17.40 3.68 -22.72
CA ASN A 258 -18.61 3.64 -21.89
C ASN A 258 -19.74 2.81 -22.50
N ASP A 259 -19.54 2.23 -23.68
CA ASP A 259 -20.56 1.45 -24.39
C ASP A 259 -20.01 0.14 -24.98
N SER A 260 -18.72 -0.15 -24.77
CA SER A 260 -17.96 -1.28 -25.33
C SER A 260 -17.84 -1.31 -26.87
N ILE A 261 -18.37 -0.30 -27.55
CA ILE A 261 -18.44 -0.21 -29.03
C ILE A 261 -17.51 0.90 -29.52
N ASN A 262 -17.61 2.10 -28.95
CA ASN A 262 -16.82 3.26 -29.29
C ASN A 262 -15.67 3.40 -28.29
N TRP A 263 -14.44 3.38 -28.79
CA TRP A 263 -13.23 3.35 -27.98
C TRP A 263 -12.38 4.59 -28.22
N THR A 264 -11.84 5.15 -27.13
CA THR A 264 -10.89 6.26 -27.15
C THR A 264 -9.51 5.76 -26.76
N ASP A 265 -8.50 6.02 -27.57
CA ASP A 265 -7.11 5.68 -27.26
C ASP A 265 -6.60 6.59 -26.13
N LEU A 266 -6.04 5.99 -25.08
CA LEU A 266 -5.52 6.68 -23.89
C LEU A 266 -3.99 6.62 -23.82
N ASP A 267 -3.40 5.52 -24.28
CA ASP A 267 -1.95 5.33 -24.35
C ASP A 267 -1.58 4.36 -25.46
N THR A 268 -0.37 4.48 -25.99
CA THR A 268 0.21 3.55 -26.97
C THR A 268 1.64 3.26 -26.57
N LYS A 269 1.95 1.98 -26.40
CA LYS A 269 3.30 1.51 -26.10
C LYS A 269 3.83 0.65 -27.22
N SER A 270 5.14 0.77 -27.44
CA SER A 270 5.89 0.01 -28.43
C SER A 270 7.27 -0.31 -27.88
N ASP A 271 7.79 -1.48 -28.25
CA ASP A 271 9.15 -1.92 -27.90
C ASP A 271 9.42 -1.98 -26.38
N GLU A 272 8.37 -2.19 -25.60
CA GLU A 272 8.48 -2.52 -24.19
C GLU A 272 9.15 -3.89 -24.02
N ASN A 273 9.85 -4.05 -22.90
CA ASN A 273 10.57 -5.29 -22.59
C ASN A 273 10.64 -5.48 -21.08
N PHE A 274 10.27 -6.67 -20.60
CA PHE A 274 10.36 -7.07 -19.20
C PHE A 274 11.63 -7.88 -18.99
N LYS A 275 12.65 -7.28 -18.37
CA LYS A 275 13.97 -7.91 -18.19
C LYS A 275 13.96 -9.03 -17.15
N LEU A 276 13.10 -8.89 -16.16
CA LEU A 276 12.96 -9.81 -15.04
C LEU A 276 11.55 -10.40 -15.03
N ARG A 277 11.41 -11.57 -14.39
CA ARG A 277 10.09 -12.14 -14.11
C ARG A 277 9.46 -11.44 -12.92
N HIS A 278 8.12 -11.39 -12.89
CA HIS A 278 7.36 -10.62 -11.91
C HIS A 278 7.61 -9.11 -11.98
N GLN A 279 8.24 -8.62 -13.05
CA GLN A 279 8.56 -7.21 -13.20
C GLN A 279 7.28 -6.43 -13.49
N ARG A 280 6.91 -5.56 -12.54
CA ARG A 280 5.78 -4.66 -12.65
C ARG A 280 6.23 -3.36 -13.30
N LYS A 281 5.84 -3.14 -14.55
CA LYS A 281 6.04 -1.86 -15.23
C LYS A 281 4.78 -1.02 -15.15
N HIS A 282 4.92 0.19 -14.63
CA HIS A 282 3.83 1.17 -14.56
C HIS A 282 3.98 2.24 -15.64
N TYR A 283 2.85 2.77 -16.08
CA TYR A 283 2.73 3.74 -17.16
C TYR A 283 1.75 4.84 -16.74
N LEU A 284 2.23 6.09 -16.76
CA LEU A 284 1.44 7.26 -16.39
C LEU A 284 0.52 7.72 -17.51
N LEU A 285 -0.68 8.18 -17.14
CA LEU A 285 -1.66 8.82 -18.01
C LEU A 285 -1.87 10.27 -17.57
N THR A 286 -0.84 11.11 -17.72
CA THR A 286 -0.76 12.46 -17.16
C THR A 286 -1.87 13.41 -17.58
N ASN A 287 -2.59 13.11 -18.67
CA ASN A 287 -3.67 13.95 -19.22
C ASN A 287 -5.05 13.29 -19.18
N ASN A 288 -5.20 12.08 -18.65
CA ASN A 288 -6.50 11.43 -18.63
C ASN A 288 -7.37 11.95 -17.48
N THR A 289 -8.45 12.65 -17.84
CA THR A 289 -9.47 13.13 -16.88
C THR A 289 -10.84 12.47 -17.11
N ASN A 290 -10.97 11.68 -18.17
CA ASN A 290 -12.23 11.03 -18.53
C ASN A 290 -12.42 9.75 -17.73
N ALA A 291 -13.67 9.52 -17.31
CA ALA A 291 -14.11 8.30 -16.66
C ALA A 291 -14.67 7.31 -17.70
N TYR A 292 -14.28 6.05 -17.58
CA TYR A 292 -14.75 4.96 -18.44
C TYR A 292 -15.18 3.76 -17.59
N GLN A 293 -16.22 3.05 -18.03
CA GLN A 293 -16.59 1.76 -17.46
C GLN A 293 -15.70 0.63 -17.97
N TYR A 294 -15.35 0.69 -19.26
CA TYR A 294 -14.56 -0.32 -19.93
C TYR A 294 -13.17 0.20 -20.24
N TYR A 295 -12.15 -0.57 -19.88
CA TYR A 295 -10.78 -0.38 -20.32
C TYR A 295 -10.32 -1.57 -21.14
N ARG A 296 -9.53 -1.34 -22.19
CA ARG A 296 -9.04 -2.41 -23.07
C ARG A 296 -7.58 -2.22 -23.43
N LEU A 297 -6.77 -3.25 -23.20
CA LEU A 297 -5.48 -3.40 -23.85
C LEU A 297 -5.74 -4.07 -25.21
N ASN A 298 -5.70 -3.27 -26.27
CA ASN A 298 -5.97 -3.70 -27.62
C ASN A 298 -4.68 -3.89 -28.41
N ASN A 299 -4.72 -4.74 -29.45
CA ASN A 299 -3.59 -5.02 -30.33
C ASN A 299 -2.30 -5.36 -29.57
N ILE A 300 -2.41 -6.13 -28.49
CA ILE A 300 -1.25 -6.58 -27.73
C ILE A 300 -0.42 -7.46 -28.67
N GLN A 301 0.87 -7.16 -28.80
CA GLN A 301 1.84 -7.93 -29.57
C GLN A 301 2.96 -8.39 -28.66
N ASN A 302 3.39 -9.64 -28.83
CA ASN A 302 4.55 -10.18 -28.12
C ASN A 302 5.88 -9.83 -28.85
N HIS A 303 7.00 -10.34 -28.36
CA HIS A 303 8.29 -10.15 -29.04
C HIS A 303 8.50 -11.12 -30.20
N SER A 304 8.17 -12.40 -30.00
CA SER A 304 8.31 -13.46 -31.01
C SER A 304 7.52 -14.73 -30.65
N GLY A 305 7.48 -15.71 -31.57
CA GLY A 305 6.78 -16.98 -31.33
C GLY A 305 5.27 -16.87 -31.47
N TYR A 306 4.54 -17.75 -30.80
CA TYR A 306 3.09 -17.93 -30.95
C TYR A 306 2.34 -17.88 -29.61
N ALA A 307 2.92 -17.29 -28.57
CA ALA A 307 2.29 -17.19 -27.27
C ALA A 307 2.37 -15.77 -26.72
N LEU A 308 1.33 -15.33 -26.03
CA LEU A 308 1.32 -14.09 -25.26
C LEU A 308 0.92 -14.42 -23.82
N GLN A 309 1.60 -13.83 -22.84
CA GLN A 309 1.34 -14.06 -21.42
C GLN A 309 1.47 -12.79 -20.59
N LEU A 310 0.78 -12.77 -19.45
CA LEU A 310 0.91 -11.70 -18.46
C LEU A 310 0.43 -12.19 -17.09
N SER A 311 1.08 -11.77 -16.01
CA SER A 311 0.61 -12.09 -14.66
C SER A 311 -0.54 -11.19 -14.25
N GLU A 312 -0.34 -9.87 -14.29
CA GLU A 312 -1.31 -8.93 -13.71
C GLU A 312 -1.47 -7.69 -14.58
N VAL A 313 -2.68 -7.11 -14.53
CA VAL A 313 -3.00 -5.77 -15.03
C VAL A 313 -3.63 -4.96 -13.90
N GLU A 314 -2.95 -3.89 -13.51
CA GLU A 314 -3.43 -2.98 -12.47
C GLU A 314 -3.82 -1.64 -13.08
N PHE A 315 -4.86 -1.01 -12.54
CA PHE A 315 -5.32 0.32 -12.93
C PHE A 315 -5.26 1.25 -11.71
N SER A 316 -4.54 2.35 -11.83
CA SER A 316 -4.43 3.38 -10.79
C SER A 316 -5.67 4.26 -10.87
N ARG A 317 -6.66 4.01 -9.99
CA ARG A 317 -7.92 4.75 -9.99
C ARG A 317 -7.80 5.98 -9.10
N THR A 318 -8.14 7.15 -9.62
CA THR A 318 -7.97 8.42 -8.90
C THR A 318 -8.83 8.56 -7.64
N ASN A 319 -9.80 7.65 -7.45
CA ASN A 319 -10.69 7.60 -6.29
C ASN A 319 -10.41 6.42 -5.34
N ASP A 320 -9.29 5.71 -5.50
CA ASP A 320 -8.86 4.72 -4.52
C ASP A 320 -8.29 5.37 -3.25
N MET A 321 -8.09 4.55 -2.22
CA MET A 321 -7.62 5.02 -0.93
C MET A 321 -6.15 5.47 -0.93
N TRP A 322 -5.30 4.94 -1.81
CA TRP A 322 -3.88 5.31 -1.83
C TRP A 322 -3.65 6.69 -2.45
N HIS A 323 -4.62 7.20 -3.21
CA HIS A 323 -4.60 8.59 -3.69
C HIS A 323 -4.79 9.63 -2.57
N THR A 324 -5.14 9.23 -1.33
CA THR A 324 -5.05 10.15 -0.19
C THR A 324 -3.61 10.45 0.22
N GLU A 325 -2.67 9.58 -0.13
CA GLU A 325 -1.25 9.76 0.14
C GLU A 325 -0.62 10.55 -1.01
N ASN A 326 -0.38 11.83 -0.73
CA ASN A 326 0.12 12.79 -1.71
C ASN A 326 1.16 13.73 -1.11
N PRO A 327 2.33 13.22 -0.68
CA PRO A 327 3.44 14.08 -0.27
C PRO A 327 3.92 14.94 -1.44
N ILE A 328 4.51 16.08 -1.12
CA ILE A 328 5.24 16.88 -2.10
C ILE A 328 6.48 16.09 -2.52
N ILE A 329 6.62 15.81 -3.81
CA ILE A 329 7.86 15.30 -4.38
C ILE A 329 8.59 16.48 -5.00
N GLU A 330 9.84 16.71 -4.60
CA GLU A 330 10.70 17.72 -5.21
C GLU A 330 11.96 17.02 -5.72
N VAL A 331 12.29 17.19 -7.00
CA VAL A 331 13.47 16.59 -7.62
C VAL A 331 14.51 17.67 -7.95
N GLN A 332 15.74 17.47 -7.50
CA GLN A 332 16.89 18.34 -7.73
C GLN A 332 18.02 17.55 -8.38
N ASN A 333 18.30 17.81 -9.66
CA ASN A 333 19.45 17.21 -10.35
C ASN A 333 20.72 18.04 -10.09
N LEU A 334 21.31 17.90 -8.91
CA LEU A 334 22.49 18.68 -8.48
C LEU A 334 23.78 18.30 -9.23
N ALA A 335 23.80 17.11 -9.83
CA ALA A 335 24.91 16.60 -10.62
C ALA A 335 24.84 16.96 -12.12
N ASP A 336 23.80 17.67 -12.56
CA ASP A 336 23.52 17.93 -13.98
C ASP A 336 23.50 16.64 -14.85
N TYR A 337 23.10 15.51 -14.26
CA TYR A 337 23.15 14.20 -14.91
C TYR A 337 21.92 13.99 -15.82
N SER A 338 22.00 14.51 -17.05
CA SER A 338 20.88 14.53 -18.00
C SER A 338 20.27 13.15 -18.35
N LEU A 339 21.00 12.05 -18.16
CA LEU A 339 20.46 10.71 -18.41
C LEU A 339 19.41 10.30 -17.39
N PHE A 340 19.43 10.86 -16.17
CA PHE A 340 18.34 10.67 -15.20
C PHE A 340 17.03 11.26 -15.73
N ASP A 341 17.07 12.50 -16.20
CA ASP A 341 15.89 13.21 -16.72
C ASP A 341 15.32 12.53 -17.98
N GLN A 342 16.20 11.94 -18.80
CA GLN A 342 15.78 11.13 -19.95
C GLN A 342 15.12 9.81 -19.54
N ALA A 343 15.61 9.18 -18.47
CA ALA A 343 15.08 7.91 -17.98
C ALA A 343 13.74 8.08 -17.24
N LEU A 344 13.56 9.17 -16.49
CA LEU A 344 12.35 9.52 -15.74
C LEU A 344 11.89 10.96 -16.04
N PRO A 345 11.33 11.23 -17.23
CA PRO A 345 10.93 12.59 -17.62
C PRO A 345 9.77 13.17 -16.79
N ASN A 346 9.01 12.32 -16.09
CA ASN A 346 7.93 12.71 -15.17
C ASN A 346 8.25 12.22 -13.74
N ALA A 347 9.49 12.41 -13.30
CA ALA A 347 10.02 11.83 -12.07
C ALA A 347 9.12 12.02 -10.85
N GLU A 348 8.55 13.22 -10.64
CA GLU A 348 7.66 13.49 -9.49
C GLU A 348 6.44 12.56 -9.46
N GLN A 349 5.72 12.42 -10.59
CA GLN A 349 4.54 11.57 -10.69
C GLN A 349 4.88 10.08 -10.63
N GLU A 350 6.03 9.68 -11.18
CA GLU A 350 6.49 8.29 -11.08
C GLU A 350 6.86 7.90 -9.65
N ILE A 351 7.59 8.77 -8.95
CA ILE A 351 7.97 8.58 -7.55
C ILE A 351 6.72 8.50 -6.67
N LEU A 352 5.73 9.38 -6.91
CA LEU A 352 4.44 9.32 -6.22
C LEU A 352 3.69 8.00 -6.49
N THR A 353 3.74 7.49 -7.72
CA THR A 353 3.12 6.20 -8.08
C THR A 353 3.81 5.02 -7.39
N ILE A 354 5.15 5.01 -7.38
CA ILE A 354 5.96 3.99 -6.70
C ILE A 354 5.69 4.02 -5.19
N LEU A 355 5.62 5.21 -4.60
CA LEU A 355 5.31 5.41 -3.19
C LEU A 355 3.94 4.84 -2.81
N ARG A 356 2.90 5.12 -3.60
CA ARG A 356 1.56 4.56 -3.38
C ARG A 356 1.60 3.03 -3.41
N LYS A 357 2.32 2.43 -4.37
CA LYS A 357 2.47 0.98 -4.46
C LYS A 357 3.27 0.39 -3.29
N ALA A 358 4.35 1.04 -2.86
CA ALA A 358 5.12 0.64 -1.69
C ALA A 358 4.25 0.62 -0.43
N ASN A 359 3.43 1.66 -0.24
CA ASN A 359 2.49 1.74 0.89
C ASN A 359 1.36 0.69 0.80
N GLU A 360 0.86 0.39 -0.40
CA GLU A 360 -0.08 -0.72 -0.63
C GLU A 360 0.50 -2.07 -0.21
N ILE A 361 1.78 -2.31 -0.46
CA ILE A 361 2.46 -3.54 -0.03
C ILE A 361 2.61 -3.54 1.49
N PHE A 362 3.06 -2.44 2.09
CA PHE A 362 3.33 -2.35 3.53
C PHE A 362 2.12 -2.25 4.46
N TYR A 363 0.96 -1.82 3.97
CA TYR A 363 -0.21 -1.50 4.79
C TYR A 363 -1.51 -1.94 4.14
N LYS A 364 -2.58 -2.18 4.91
CA LYS A 364 -3.91 -2.47 4.32
C LYS A 364 -4.65 -1.20 3.91
N SER A 365 -4.35 -0.10 4.59
CA SER A 365 -4.96 1.20 4.34
C SER A 365 -4.05 2.33 4.83
N PRO A 366 -4.24 3.56 4.34
CA PRO A 366 -3.52 4.72 4.86
C PRO A 366 -3.81 5.06 6.32
N ALA A 367 -4.91 4.56 6.89
CA ALA A 367 -5.23 4.76 8.30
C ALA A 367 -4.32 3.96 9.25
N GLU A 368 -3.76 2.85 8.76
CA GLU A 368 -2.82 2.00 9.51
C GLU A 368 -1.38 2.55 9.46
N MET A 369 -1.08 3.48 8.56
CA MET A 369 0.26 4.03 8.38
C MET A 369 0.70 4.83 9.61
N PRO A 370 1.76 4.40 10.31
CA PRO A 370 2.30 5.11 11.47
C PRO A 370 3.16 6.32 11.07
N ILE A 371 3.76 6.26 9.88
CA ILE A 371 4.60 7.32 9.30
C ILE A 371 3.84 7.97 8.15
N ARG A 372 3.78 9.32 8.17
CA ARG A 372 3.17 10.13 7.11
C ARG A 372 4.15 11.21 6.68
N VAL A 373 4.95 10.89 5.66
CA VAL A 373 5.87 11.86 5.05
C VAL A 373 5.06 12.93 4.34
N LYS A 374 5.38 14.20 4.56
CA LYS A 374 4.75 15.36 3.91
C LYS A 374 5.52 15.78 2.67
N LYS A 375 6.84 15.59 2.65
CA LYS A 375 7.71 15.94 1.54
C LYS A 375 8.84 14.93 1.39
N ILE A 376 9.11 14.56 0.14
CA ILE A 376 10.31 13.81 -0.25
C ILE A 376 11.12 14.68 -1.19
N LEU A 377 12.29 15.07 -0.72
CA LEU A 377 13.30 15.75 -1.52
C LEU A 377 14.21 14.70 -2.17
N VAL A 378 14.30 14.70 -3.48
CA VAL A 378 15.12 13.77 -4.26
C VAL A 378 16.28 14.54 -4.86
N GLN A 379 17.51 14.12 -4.56
CA GLN A 379 18.72 14.78 -5.00
C GLN A 379 19.54 13.81 -5.84
N ILE A 380 19.84 14.19 -7.09
CA ILE A 380 20.81 13.46 -7.92
C ILE A 380 22.16 14.11 -7.69
N GLU A 381 23.10 13.36 -7.12
CA GLU A 381 24.37 13.90 -6.61
C GLU A 381 25.57 13.16 -7.22
N ASP A 382 26.69 13.86 -7.44
CA ASP A 382 27.95 13.25 -7.87
C ASP A 382 28.75 12.76 -6.66
N VAL A 383 28.35 11.60 -6.13
CA VAL A 383 28.89 10.99 -4.90
C VAL A 383 29.11 9.49 -5.08
N PRO A 384 30.01 8.84 -4.31
CA PRO A 384 30.12 7.38 -4.31
C PRO A 384 28.91 6.72 -3.63
N GLY A 385 28.74 5.40 -3.84
CA GLY A 385 27.58 4.65 -3.34
C GLY A 385 26.44 4.62 -4.36
N ALA A 386 25.32 3.94 -4.04
CA ALA A 386 24.19 3.82 -4.96
C ALA A 386 23.12 4.89 -4.68
N ALA A 387 22.59 4.87 -3.46
CA ALA A 387 21.62 5.82 -2.96
C ALA A 387 21.66 5.82 -1.42
N TRP A 388 20.95 6.78 -0.83
CA TRP A 388 20.71 6.85 0.60
C TRP A 388 19.39 7.61 0.84
N ILE A 389 18.77 7.36 1.99
CA ILE A 389 17.65 8.18 2.46
C ILE A 389 17.79 8.51 3.94
N SER A 390 17.50 9.75 4.29
CA SER A 390 17.52 10.23 5.67
C SER A 390 16.49 11.33 5.88
N GLY A 391 16.54 11.99 7.04
CA GLY A 391 15.58 13.02 7.43
C GLY A 391 14.59 12.52 8.47
N ASP A 392 13.70 13.43 8.87
CA ASP A 392 12.64 13.11 9.82
C ASP A 392 11.44 12.47 9.10
N ASN A 393 10.34 12.27 9.81
CA ASN A 393 9.18 11.56 9.28
C ASN A 393 8.19 12.48 8.55
N GLU A 394 8.42 13.79 8.51
CA GLU A 394 7.68 14.74 7.68
C GLU A 394 8.45 15.09 6.40
N LEU A 395 9.78 15.25 6.50
CA LEU A 395 10.69 15.52 5.39
C LEU A 395 11.74 14.43 5.28
N LYS A 396 11.67 13.65 4.20
CA LYS A 396 12.74 12.73 3.81
C LYS A 396 13.57 13.33 2.70
N THR A 397 14.88 13.11 2.75
CA THR A 397 15.81 13.40 1.66
C THR A 397 16.37 12.10 1.13
N LEU A 398 16.14 11.84 -0.15
CA LEU A 398 16.66 10.73 -0.94
C LEU A 398 17.81 11.24 -1.82
N GLY A 399 19.03 10.77 -1.58
CA GLY A 399 20.15 10.98 -2.49
C GLY A 399 20.32 9.79 -3.45
N ILE A 400 20.44 10.05 -4.75
CA ILE A 400 20.79 9.04 -5.78
C ILE A 400 22.12 9.43 -6.40
N SER A 401 23.08 8.51 -6.41
CA SER A 401 24.41 8.74 -6.98
C SER A 401 24.40 8.71 -8.51
N SER A 402 24.80 9.80 -9.16
CA SER A 402 25.05 9.83 -10.60
C SER A 402 26.22 8.92 -11.02
N GLN A 403 27.21 8.69 -10.14
CA GLN A 403 28.32 7.76 -10.40
C GLN A 403 27.82 6.31 -10.50
N HIS A 404 26.88 5.93 -9.65
CA HIS A 404 26.22 4.62 -9.74
C HIS A 404 25.37 4.51 -10.99
N LEU A 405 24.54 5.53 -11.26
CA LEU A 405 23.70 5.56 -12.46
C LEU A 405 24.52 5.48 -13.77
N ALA A 406 25.74 6.04 -13.79
CA ALA A 406 26.64 5.96 -14.94
C ALA A 406 26.98 4.52 -15.37
N ASN A 407 26.94 3.55 -14.44
CA ASN A 407 27.14 2.14 -14.77
C ASN A 407 26.02 1.54 -15.63
N PHE A 408 24.86 2.20 -15.67
CA PHE A 408 23.66 1.77 -16.42
C PHE A 408 23.34 2.70 -17.60
N GLY A 409 24.01 3.85 -17.69
CA GLY A 409 23.72 4.93 -18.66
C GLY A 409 23.92 4.56 -20.13
N ALA A 410 24.57 3.43 -20.44
CA ALA A 410 24.71 2.94 -21.81
C ALA A 410 23.38 2.48 -22.43
N ASN A 411 22.38 2.13 -21.61
CA ASN A 411 21.05 1.73 -22.09
C ASN A 411 19.96 2.43 -21.24
N PRO A 412 19.14 3.32 -21.85
CA PRO A 412 18.11 4.07 -21.12
C PRO A 412 17.12 3.18 -20.36
N ASN A 413 16.80 1.99 -20.88
CA ASN A 413 15.89 1.06 -20.23
C ASN A 413 16.53 0.41 -19.00
N THR A 414 17.83 0.08 -19.02
CA THR A 414 18.50 -0.43 -17.81
C THR A 414 18.69 0.65 -16.76
N LEU A 415 18.98 1.88 -17.18
CA LEU A 415 19.05 3.01 -16.28
C LEU A 415 17.71 3.27 -15.59
N ARG A 416 16.62 3.31 -16.34
CA ARG A 416 15.26 3.46 -15.81
C ARG A 416 14.90 2.35 -14.82
N ASP A 417 15.18 1.09 -15.18
CA ASP A 417 14.89 -0.04 -14.30
C ASP A 417 15.68 0.05 -12.97
N GLU A 418 16.94 0.48 -13.02
CA GLU A 418 17.75 0.66 -11.80
C GLU A 418 17.23 1.82 -10.94
N ILE A 419 16.87 2.96 -11.54
CA ILE A 419 16.29 4.09 -10.80
C ILE A 419 14.99 3.65 -10.10
N ILE A 420 14.10 2.94 -10.79
CA ILE A 420 12.86 2.43 -10.17
C ILE A 420 13.17 1.43 -9.05
N GLY A 421 14.16 0.55 -9.26
CA GLY A 421 14.62 -0.39 -8.22
C GLY A 421 15.14 0.30 -6.96
N ILE A 422 15.95 1.34 -7.11
CA ILE A 422 16.42 2.21 -6.02
C ILE A 422 15.22 2.86 -5.33
N LEU A 423 14.27 3.42 -6.09
CA LEU A 423 13.10 4.09 -5.52
C LEU A 423 12.25 3.15 -4.66
N TYR A 424 11.98 1.91 -5.10
CA TYR A 424 11.24 0.95 -4.26
C TYR A 424 11.97 0.62 -2.96
N HIS A 425 13.29 0.47 -2.99
CA HIS A 425 14.11 0.18 -1.81
C HIS A 425 14.12 1.38 -0.84
N GLU A 426 14.52 2.55 -1.32
CA GLU A 426 14.72 3.72 -0.47
C GLU A 426 13.40 4.35 0.02
N LEU A 427 12.35 4.38 -0.82
CA LEU A 427 11.02 4.76 -0.35
C LEU A 427 10.46 3.74 0.64
N GLY A 428 10.95 2.49 0.58
CA GLY A 428 10.74 1.49 1.62
C GLY A 428 11.19 2.01 2.98
N HIS A 429 12.43 2.50 3.10
CA HIS A 429 12.90 3.09 4.35
C HIS A 429 12.12 4.34 4.78
N ALA A 430 11.58 5.12 3.84
CA ALA A 430 10.74 6.28 4.18
C ALA A 430 9.46 5.90 4.94
N TYR A 431 8.90 4.72 4.65
CA TYR A 431 7.58 4.31 5.14
C TYR A 431 7.58 3.02 5.96
N GLN A 432 8.69 2.28 6.06
CA GLN A 432 8.77 1.08 6.89
C GLN A 432 8.52 1.42 8.36
N TYR A 433 7.77 0.58 9.04
CA TYR A 433 7.54 0.70 10.48
C TYR A 433 8.35 -0.31 11.29
N SER A 434 8.62 -1.47 10.69
CA SER A 434 9.31 -2.55 11.35
C SER A 434 10.79 -2.27 11.58
N ASN A 435 11.29 -2.82 12.67
CA ASN A 435 12.71 -2.93 12.96
C ASN A 435 13.17 -4.40 12.96
N PHE A 436 12.40 -5.30 12.33
CA PHE A 436 12.74 -6.70 12.16
C PHE A 436 14.07 -6.86 11.41
N ASP A 437 14.14 -6.38 10.17
CA ASP A 437 15.34 -6.30 9.37
C ASP A 437 15.12 -5.19 8.34
N VAL A 438 15.71 -4.03 8.60
CA VAL A 438 15.42 -2.80 7.87
C VAL A 438 15.75 -2.94 6.38
N GLU A 439 16.92 -3.48 6.07
CA GLU A 439 17.37 -3.68 4.68
C GLU A 439 16.55 -4.76 3.99
N ALA A 440 16.31 -5.90 4.64
CA ALA A 440 15.59 -6.99 4.01
C ALA A 440 14.12 -6.65 3.75
N VAL A 441 13.48 -5.86 4.62
CA VAL A 441 12.09 -5.39 4.41
C VAL A 441 12.03 -4.38 3.26
N ALA A 442 12.97 -3.45 3.16
CA ALA A 442 13.07 -2.51 2.04
C ALA A 442 13.36 -3.23 0.70
N ASP A 443 14.33 -4.14 0.67
CA ASP A 443 14.62 -4.97 -0.50
C ASP A 443 13.41 -5.80 -0.93
N SER A 444 12.61 -6.29 0.01
CA SER A 444 11.41 -7.06 -0.31
C SER A 444 10.41 -6.26 -1.16
N LEU A 445 10.35 -4.93 -1.05
CA LEU A 445 9.54 -4.08 -1.94
C LEU A 445 10.10 -4.05 -3.37
N ARG A 446 11.41 -3.84 -3.50
CA ARG A 446 12.11 -3.91 -4.80
C ARG A 446 11.86 -5.26 -5.46
N PHE A 447 11.86 -6.33 -4.66
CA PHE A 447 11.71 -7.69 -5.15
C PHE A 447 10.24 -7.95 -5.52
N GLU A 448 9.28 -7.49 -4.72
CA GLU A 448 7.84 -7.53 -5.00
C GLU A 448 7.51 -6.90 -6.35
N ALA A 449 8.05 -5.70 -6.62
CA ALA A 449 7.89 -5.01 -7.89
C ALA A 449 8.69 -5.64 -9.06
N GLY A 450 9.50 -6.65 -8.79
CA GLY A 450 10.25 -7.43 -9.79
C GLY A 450 11.46 -6.69 -10.37
N TYR A 451 12.11 -5.84 -9.57
CA TYR A 451 13.37 -5.17 -9.90
C TYR A 451 14.58 -5.88 -9.27
N HIS A 452 14.46 -7.19 -9.02
CA HIS A 452 15.51 -8.11 -8.59
C HIS A 452 15.29 -9.49 -9.19
N ASP A 453 16.38 -10.18 -9.55
CA ASP A 453 16.30 -11.56 -10.04
C ASP A 453 16.16 -12.53 -8.85
N ARG A 454 14.91 -12.90 -8.55
CA ARG A 454 14.54 -13.78 -7.44
C ARG A 454 15.07 -15.22 -7.57
N TYR A 455 15.61 -15.61 -8.73
CA TYR A 455 15.92 -17.00 -9.05
C TYR A 455 17.42 -17.32 -9.13
N ARG A 456 18.29 -16.30 -9.14
CA ARG A 456 19.75 -16.47 -9.21
C ARG A 456 20.42 -16.63 -7.84
N ILE A 457 19.75 -17.31 -6.90
CA ILE A 457 20.28 -17.58 -5.56
C ILE A 457 20.65 -19.05 -5.42
N SER A 458 21.90 -19.32 -5.04
CA SER A 458 22.38 -20.68 -4.78
C SER A 458 21.97 -21.18 -3.39
N PRO A 459 21.70 -22.49 -3.22
CA PRO A 459 21.49 -23.08 -1.91
C PRO A 459 22.69 -22.90 -0.97
N GLY A 460 22.45 -22.70 0.32
CA GLY A 460 23.44 -22.60 1.40
C GLY A 460 23.12 -21.53 2.45
N GLY A 461 23.92 -21.48 3.52
CA GLY A 461 23.84 -20.44 4.55
C GLY A 461 22.66 -20.58 5.53
N THR A 462 22.35 -19.48 6.22
CA THR A 462 21.21 -19.39 7.16
C THR A 462 20.30 -18.23 6.77
N TRP A 463 19.04 -18.28 7.22
CA TRP A 463 18.04 -17.28 6.85
C TRP A 463 18.40 -15.81 7.15
N PRO A 464 19.13 -15.45 8.24
CA PRO A 464 19.51 -14.06 8.49
C PRO A 464 20.84 -13.66 7.83
N SER A 465 21.59 -14.58 7.24
CA SER A 465 22.93 -14.32 6.68
C SER A 465 23.02 -14.47 5.17
N ASN A 466 22.01 -15.06 4.53
CA ASN A 466 22.03 -15.33 3.09
C ASN A 466 20.69 -15.00 2.43
N GLY A 467 20.59 -13.81 1.83
CA GLY A 467 19.45 -13.44 0.97
C GLY A 467 18.11 -13.37 1.70
N THR A 468 18.07 -12.75 2.89
CA THR A 468 16.87 -12.64 3.73
C THR A 468 15.66 -12.08 2.97
N ALA A 469 15.85 -11.06 2.12
CA ALA A 469 14.77 -10.52 1.29
C ALA A 469 14.23 -11.54 0.27
N ASN A 470 15.08 -12.40 -0.32
CA ASN A 470 14.63 -13.47 -1.22
C ASN A 470 13.81 -14.52 -0.45
N PHE A 471 14.22 -14.83 0.79
CA PHE A 471 13.47 -15.75 1.65
C PHE A 471 12.12 -15.17 2.07
N ILE A 472 12.08 -13.90 2.52
CA ILE A 472 10.83 -13.17 2.80
C ILE A 472 9.93 -13.20 1.56
N ARG A 473 10.49 -12.93 0.38
CA ARG A 473 9.73 -12.94 -0.86
C ARG A 473 9.20 -14.34 -1.21
N TRP A 474 9.98 -15.39 -1.01
CA TRP A 474 9.50 -16.76 -1.22
C TRP A 474 8.35 -17.14 -0.27
N ILE A 475 8.37 -16.68 0.98
CA ILE A 475 7.27 -16.90 1.94
C ILE A 475 6.01 -16.16 1.47
N GLU A 476 6.14 -14.90 1.08
CA GLU A 476 5.07 -14.08 0.50
C GLU A 476 4.41 -14.78 -0.71
N ASP A 477 5.22 -15.40 -1.58
CA ASP A 477 4.74 -16.11 -2.78
C ASP A 477 4.07 -17.46 -2.50
N THR A 478 4.57 -18.21 -1.51
CA THR A 478 4.25 -19.65 -1.41
C THR A 478 3.59 -20.09 -0.12
N LYS A 479 3.64 -19.27 0.93
CA LYS A 479 3.19 -19.65 2.28
C LYS A 479 2.17 -18.71 2.86
N HIS A 480 2.37 -17.40 2.70
CA HIS A 480 1.52 -16.40 3.33
C HIS A 480 1.53 -15.10 2.53
N ARG A 481 0.48 -14.87 1.72
CA ARG A 481 0.29 -13.59 1.04
C ARG A 481 0.05 -12.48 2.07
N GLY A 482 0.79 -11.38 1.98
CA GLY A 482 0.84 -10.31 2.99
C GLY A 482 1.86 -10.54 4.10
N PHE A 483 2.85 -11.43 3.91
CA PHE A 483 3.94 -11.65 4.83
C PHE A 483 4.85 -10.42 4.98
N ILE A 484 5.17 -9.72 3.87
CA ILE A 484 5.95 -8.46 3.93
C ILE A 484 5.23 -7.44 4.81
N ARG A 485 3.92 -7.29 4.60
CA ARG A 485 3.05 -6.42 5.41
C ARG A 485 3.04 -6.82 6.88
N ALA A 486 2.90 -8.11 7.16
CA ALA A 486 2.88 -8.62 8.52
C ALA A 486 4.21 -8.34 9.22
N LEU A 487 5.35 -8.63 8.58
CA LEU A 487 6.67 -8.27 9.11
C LEU A 487 6.84 -6.76 9.31
N ASN A 488 6.32 -5.93 8.40
CA ASN A 488 6.36 -4.48 8.52
C ASN A 488 5.55 -3.97 9.74
N ALA A 489 4.54 -4.70 10.20
CA ALA A 489 3.76 -4.35 11.38
C ALA A 489 4.47 -4.71 12.70
N GLU A 490 5.50 -5.56 12.66
CA GLU A 490 6.18 -6.04 13.86
C GLU A 490 7.17 -5.03 14.44
N ARG A 491 7.25 -5.01 15.77
CA ARG A 491 8.18 -4.15 16.53
C ARG A 491 8.92 -4.99 17.56
N ILE A 492 10.24 -4.94 17.52
CA ILE A 492 11.11 -5.57 18.52
C ILE A 492 10.68 -5.07 19.91
N PRO A 493 10.30 -5.98 20.82
CA PRO A 493 9.96 -5.61 22.19
C PRO A 493 11.12 -4.93 22.89
N TYR A 494 10.79 -3.96 23.73
CA TYR A 494 11.79 -3.19 24.47
C TYR A 494 12.55 -4.06 25.48
N GLY A 495 13.82 -3.72 25.72
CA GLY A 495 14.64 -4.33 26.78
C GLY A 495 15.20 -5.72 26.44
N MET A 496 15.08 -6.17 25.19
CA MET A 496 15.70 -7.41 24.73
C MET A 496 17.19 -7.22 24.42
N ASN A 497 18.02 -8.20 24.80
CA ASN A 497 19.39 -8.32 24.29
C ASN A 497 19.42 -9.00 22.90
N ASP A 498 20.58 -8.99 22.23
CA ASP A 498 20.73 -9.50 20.86
C ASP A 498 20.24 -10.95 20.68
N GLN A 499 20.50 -11.83 21.66
CA GLN A 499 20.05 -13.22 21.61
C GLN A 499 18.52 -13.32 21.70
N GLN A 500 17.91 -12.52 22.58
CA GLN A 500 16.45 -12.46 22.72
C GLN A 500 15.81 -11.86 21.47
N ILE A 501 16.43 -10.85 20.86
CA ILE A 501 15.98 -10.26 19.59
C ILE A 501 15.99 -11.32 18.50
N GLN A 502 17.07 -12.10 18.37
CA GLN A 502 17.13 -13.17 17.38
C GLN A 502 16.02 -14.21 17.57
N LEU A 503 15.82 -14.70 18.81
CA LEU A 503 14.72 -15.62 19.12
C LEU A 503 13.34 -14.99 18.85
N TRP A 504 13.18 -13.70 19.15
CA TRP A 504 11.95 -12.97 18.83
C TRP A 504 11.71 -12.94 17.32
N LYS A 505 12.72 -12.61 16.51
CA LYS A 505 12.63 -12.62 15.04
C LYS A 505 12.22 -13.99 14.52
N GLU A 506 12.85 -15.06 15.00
CA GLU A 506 12.52 -16.43 14.61
C GLU A 506 11.08 -16.80 14.97
N SER A 507 10.57 -16.32 16.12
CA SER A 507 9.18 -16.56 16.51
C SER A 507 8.16 -15.82 15.65
N GLN A 508 8.51 -14.68 15.03
CA GLN A 508 7.60 -13.96 14.13
C GLN A 508 7.23 -14.79 12.89
N PHE A 509 8.18 -15.54 12.32
CA PHE A 509 7.86 -16.46 11.21
C PHE A 509 6.78 -17.46 11.59
N GLN A 510 6.90 -18.09 12.76
CA GLN A 510 5.93 -19.06 13.27
C GLN A 510 4.59 -18.42 13.59
N LEU A 511 4.58 -17.23 14.20
CA LEU A 511 3.35 -16.51 14.55
C LEU A 511 2.56 -16.09 13.30
N ILE A 512 3.25 -15.63 12.26
CA ILE A 512 2.62 -15.12 11.04
C ILE A 512 2.21 -16.27 10.11
N THR A 513 3.10 -17.25 9.89
CA THR A 513 2.89 -18.31 8.89
C THR A 513 2.30 -19.59 9.46
N GLY A 514 2.37 -19.79 10.78
CA GLY A 514 2.06 -21.07 11.41
C GLY A 514 3.16 -22.13 11.25
N ILE A 515 4.32 -21.79 10.68
CA ILE A 515 5.45 -22.71 10.43
C ILE A 515 6.75 -22.11 10.96
N ASP A 516 7.58 -22.92 11.60
CA ASP A 516 8.83 -22.43 12.19
C ASP A 516 9.85 -22.06 11.11
N VAL A 517 10.70 -21.08 11.43
CA VAL A 517 11.66 -20.52 10.47
C VAL A 517 12.63 -21.56 9.90
N ASN A 518 13.01 -22.58 10.67
CA ASN A 518 13.96 -23.59 10.20
C ASN A 518 13.31 -24.54 9.20
N THR A 519 12.05 -24.91 9.43
CA THR A 519 11.23 -25.64 8.46
C THR A 519 11.01 -24.83 7.19
N LEU A 520 10.64 -23.54 7.31
CA LEU A 520 10.47 -22.65 6.16
C LEU A 520 11.78 -22.50 5.37
N TRP A 521 12.90 -22.28 6.05
CA TRP A 521 14.21 -22.16 5.42
C TRP A 521 14.58 -23.44 4.67
N SER A 522 14.35 -24.61 5.28
CA SER A 522 14.61 -25.90 4.64
C SER A 522 13.80 -26.09 3.35
N GLN A 523 12.52 -25.67 3.37
CA GLN A 523 11.65 -25.72 2.19
C GLN A 523 12.08 -24.72 1.10
N TYR A 524 12.50 -23.51 1.50
CA TYR A 524 13.04 -22.52 0.58
C TYR A 524 14.31 -23.05 -0.12
N GLN A 525 15.25 -23.61 0.65
CA GLN A 525 16.48 -24.18 0.11
C GLN A 525 16.22 -25.31 -0.90
N GLN A 526 15.22 -26.16 -0.65
CA GLN A 526 14.77 -27.18 -1.61
C GLN A 526 14.15 -26.58 -2.88
N SER A 527 13.48 -25.42 -2.77
CA SER A 527 12.92 -24.75 -3.95
C SER A 527 14.01 -24.19 -4.87
N LEU A 528 15.18 -23.82 -4.31
CA LEU A 528 16.33 -23.33 -5.08
C LEU A 528 17.04 -24.45 -5.86
N THR A 529 16.96 -25.71 -5.43
CA THR A 529 17.56 -26.85 -6.14
C THR A 529 16.71 -27.37 -7.30
N ASN A 530 15.43 -26.99 -7.33
CA ASN A 530 14.43 -27.51 -8.28
C ASN A 530 14.06 -26.51 -9.38
N ASN A 531 14.63 -25.30 -9.35
CA ASN A 531 14.56 -24.29 -10.41
C ASN A 531 15.79 -24.40 -11.31
#